data_AF-A0A965KEX3-F1
#
_entry.id   AF-A0A965KEX3-F1
#
_cell.length_a   1.000
_cell.length_b   1.000
_cell.length_c   1.000
_cell.angle_alpha   90.00
_cell.angle_beta   90.00
_cell.angle_gamma   90.00
#
_symmetry.space_group_name_H-M   'P 1'
#
loop_
_entity.id
_entity.type
_entity.pdbx_description
1 polymer ?
#
loop_
_entity_poly.entity_id
_entity_poly.type
_entity_poly.pdbx_seq_one_letter_code
_entity_poly.pdbx_strand_id
1 'polypeptide(L)'
;MKFNAMSFLPLISKLGDYLKLGFDHYVSLKASGTQLTPDLLGTFICMKMVAWDPEIQGKKLLDDETRVAASRFLAGVIINMVSDKR
;
A
#
# COMPACT_ATOMS: atom_id res chain seq x y z
N MET A 1 7.65 -22.36 -16.58
CA MET A 1 8.13 -21.06 -16.11
C MET A 1 8.60 -21.23 -14.67
N LYS A 2 9.87 -20.99 -14.32
CA LYS A 2 10.36 -21.15 -12.94
C LYS A 2 10.12 -19.84 -12.19
N PHE A 3 9.37 -19.88 -11.10
CA PHE A 3 9.15 -18.74 -10.21
C PHE A 3 10.47 -18.36 -9.55
N ASN A 4 10.90 -17.11 -9.69
CA ASN A 4 12.08 -16.59 -9.02
C ASN A 4 11.66 -15.56 -7.97
N ALA A 5 11.61 -15.97 -6.70
CA ALA A 5 11.22 -15.09 -5.60
C ALA A 5 12.09 -13.82 -5.49
N MET A 6 13.37 -13.91 -5.86
CA MET A 6 14.31 -12.78 -5.78
C MET A 6 13.94 -11.63 -6.71
N SER A 7 13.29 -11.90 -7.85
CA SER A 7 12.87 -10.84 -8.77
C SER A 7 11.73 -9.98 -8.22
N PHE A 8 11.06 -10.41 -7.14
CA PHE A 8 9.98 -9.67 -6.50
C PHE A 8 10.45 -8.83 -5.30
N LEU A 9 11.69 -8.99 -4.84
CA LEU A 9 12.21 -8.20 -3.71
C LEU A 9 12.05 -6.68 -3.89
N PRO A 10 12.33 -6.09 -5.08
CA PRO A 10 12.13 -4.66 -5.28
C PRO A 10 10.65 -4.25 -5.15
N LEU A 11 9.73 -5.11 -5.62
CA LEU A 11 8.29 -4.88 -5.54
C LEU A 11 7.82 -4.91 -4.09
N ILE A 12 8.23 -5.93 -3.33
CA ILE A 12 7.89 -6.08 -1.91
C ILE A 12 8.44 -4.91 -1.10
N SER A 13 9.69 -4.51 -1.36
CA SER A 13 10.30 -3.34 -0.70
C SER A 13 9.49 -2.08 -0.96
N LYS A 14 9.06 -1.85 -2.21
CA LYS A 14 8.27 -0.67 -2.55
C LYS A 14 6.87 -0.68 -1.91
N LEU A 15 6.23 -1.85 -1.83
CA LEU A 15 4.99 -2.01 -1.07
C LEU A 15 5.19 -1.70 0.42
N GLY A 16 6.33 -2.10 0.98
CA GLY A 16 6.74 -1.74 2.35
C GLY A 16 6.86 -0.22 2.54
N ASP A 17 7.43 0.50 1.57
CA ASP A 17 7.49 1.97 1.61
C ASP A 17 6.10 2.59 1.67
N TYR A 18 5.16 2.12 0.84
CA TYR A 18 3.79 2.63 0.83
C TYR A 18 3.02 2.26 2.10
N LEU A 19 3.26 1.06 2.65
CA LEU A 19 2.70 0.65 3.93
C LEU A 19 3.14 1.58 5.05
N LYS A 20 4.46 1.85 5.14
CA LYS A 20 5.02 2.77 6.13
C LYS A 20 4.45 4.17 5.96
N LEU A 21 4.44 4.69 4.73
CA LEU A 21 3.91 6.02 4.43
C LEU A 21 2.42 6.14 4.83
N GLY A 22 1.61 5.13 4.53
CA GLY A 22 0.20 5.10 4.93
C GLY A 22 0.02 5.02 6.44
N PHE A 23 0.85 4.23 7.12
CA PHE A 23 0.85 4.10 8.58
C PHE A 23 1.19 5.43 9.25
N ASP A 24 2.30 6.06 8.84
CA ASP A 24 2.74 7.36 9.39
C ASP A 24 1.66 8.43 9.20
N HIS A 25 1.02 8.46 8.02
CA HIS A 25 -0.09 9.36 7.74
C HIS A 25 -1.30 9.11 8.65
N TYR A 26 -1.70 7.85 8.82
CA TYR A 26 -2.82 7.47 9.68
C TYR A 26 -2.56 7.86 11.14
N VAL A 27 -1.38 7.56 11.67
CA VAL A 27 -1.02 7.88 13.06
C VAL A 27 -0.99 9.40 13.28
N SER A 28 -0.43 10.16 12.32
CA SER A 28 -0.41 11.62 12.40
C SER A 28 -1.82 12.22 12.47
N LEU A 29 -2.77 11.71 11.68
CA LEU A 29 -4.15 12.21 11.66
C LEU A 29 -4.96 11.75 12.88
N LYS A 30 -4.72 10.52 13.35
CA LYS A 30 -5.30 10.04 14.60
C LYS A 30 -4.84 10.88 15.79
N ALA A 31 -3.56 11.27 15.83
CA ALA A 31 -3.00 12.15 16.86
C ALA A 31 -3.61 13.56 16.84
N SER A 32 -4.02 14.07 15.67
CA SER A 32 -4.77 15.33 15.55
C SER A 32 -6.27 15.19 15.80
N GLY A 33 -6.74 14.04 16.30
CA GLY A 33 -8.15 13.76 16.58
C GLY A 33 -9.01 13.51 15.34
N THR A 34 -8.41 13.39 14.16
CA THR A 34 -9.11 13.10 12.91
C THR A 34 -9.20 11.59 12.71
N GLN A 35 -10.42 11.07 12.58
CA GLN A 35 -10.61 9.67 12.19
C GLN A 35 -10.53 9.52 10.68
N LEU A 36 -9.62 8.66 10.20
CA LEU A 36 -9.60 8.22 8.82
C LEU A 36 -10.41 6.93 8.65
N THR A 37 -11.27 6.92 7.64
CA THR A 37 -11.90 5.68 7.18
C THR A 37 -10.92 4.86 6.33
N PRO A 38 -11.11 3.53 6.23
CA PRO A 38 -10.32 2.67 5.35
C PRO A 38 -10.26 3.16 3.91
N ASP A 39 -11.39 3.64 3.38
CA ASP A 39 -11.48 4.10 1.99
C ASP A 39 -10.65 5.35 1.74
N LEU A 40 -10.67 6.32 2.67
CA LEU A 40 -9.86 7.53 2.55
C LEU A 40 -8.36 7.22 2.62
N LEU A 41 -7.96 6.30 3.49
CA LEU A 41 -6.58 5.83 3.55
C LEU A 41 -6.16 5.12 2.26
N GLY A 42 -7.05 4.28 1.72
CA GLY A 42 -6.83 3.59 0.44
C GLY A 42 -6.66 4.56 -0.73
N THR A 43 -7.48 5.62 -0.80
CA THR A 43 -7.33 6.68 -1.81
C THR A 43 -6.01 7.42 -1.66
N PHE A 44 -5.63 7.79 -0.43
CA PHE A 44 -4.34 8.44 -0.16
C PHE A 44 -3.17 7.59 -0.65
N ILE A 45 -3.13 6.31 -0.30
CA ILE A 45 -2.08 5.38 -0.72
C ILE A 45 -2.09 5.23 -2.25
N CYS A 46 -3.28 5.07 -2.86
CA CYS A 46 -3.40 4.95 -4.32
C CYS A 46 -2.81 6.16 -5.04
N MET A 47 -3.07 7.38 -4.57
CA MET A 47 -2.50 8.61 -5.13
C MET A 47 -0.97 8.62 -5.05
N LYS A 48 -0.38 8.06 -3.99
CA LYS A 48 1.08 7.94 -3.86
C LYS A 48 1.68 6.87 -4.77
N MET A 49 0.87 5.89 -5.19
CA MET A 49 1.28 4.83 -6.11
C MET A 49 1.12 5.21 -7.59
N VAL A 50 0.54 6.37 -7.95
CA VAL A 50 0.27 6.75 -9.36
C VAL A 50 1.53 6.75 -10.22
N ALA A 51 2.67 7.21 -9.68
CA ALA A 51 3.93 7.23 -10.41
C ALA A 51 4.68 5.88 -10.39
N TRP A 52 4.13 4.86 -9.72
CA TRP A 52 4.74 3.54 -9.63
C TRP A 52 4.22 2.62 -10.72
N ASP A 53 5.08 2.31 -11.69
CA ASP A 53 4.79 1.42 -12.82
C ASP A 53 5.80 0.26 -12.84
N PRO A 54 5.64 -0.73 -11.93
CA PRO A 54 6.59 -1.83 -11.82
C PRO A 54 6.47 -2.81 -12.99
N GLU A 55 7.62 -3.22 -13.51
CA GLU A 55 7.72 -4.22 -14.57
C GLU A 55 8.56 -5.43 -14.12
N ILE A 56 8.10 -6.64 -14.43
CA ILE A 56 8.90 -7.86 -14.32
C ILE A 56 8.90 -8.55 -15.68
N GLN A 57 10.10 -8.83 -16.20
CA GLN A 57 10.27 -9.48 -17.51
C GLN A 57 9.53 -8.74 -18.65
N GLY A 58 9.54 -7.40 -18.61
CA GLY A 58 8.88 -6.54 -19.61
C GLY A 58 7.35 -6.52 -19.52
N LYS A 59 6.77 -7.09 -18.45
CA LYS A 59 5.33 -7.02 -18.19
C LYS A 59 5.05 -6.06 -17.06
N LYS A 60 4.15 -5.10 -17.31
CA LYS A 60 3.59 -4.25 -16.26
C LYS A 60 2.82 -5.11 -15.27
N LEU A 61 3.06 -4.88 -13.99
CA LEU A 61 2.43 -5.64 -12.91
C LEU A 61 1.25 -4.93 -12.29
N LEU A 62 1.13 -3.62 -12.51
CA LEU A 62 0.03 -2.82 -12.01
C LEU A 62 -0.67 -2.16 -13.19
N ASP A 63 -1.88 -2.63 -13.47
CA ASP A 63 -2.89 -1.77 -14.09
C ASP A 63 -3.57 -0.92 -13.00
N ASP A 64 -4.45 -0.03 -13.42
CA ASP A 64 -5.11 0.91 -12.50
C ASP A 64 -6.02 0.19 -11.50
N GLU A 65 -6.70 -0.90 -11.91
CA GLU A 65 -7.53 -1.70 -11.01
C GLU A 65 -6.68 -2.41 -9.94
N THR A 66 -5.56 -3.01 -10.34
CA THR A 66 -4.62 -3.68 -9.46
C THR A 66 -3.98 -2.69 -8.49
N ARG A 67 -3.69 -1.47 -8.94
CA ARG A 67 -3.18 -0.40 -8.08
C ARG A 67 -4.17 -0.01 -6.99
N VAL A 68 -5.45 0.13 -7.34
CA VAL A 68 -6.54 0.42 -6.39
C VAL A 68 -6.73 -0.75 -5.42
N ALA A 69 -6.69 -1.99 -5.91
CA ALA A 69 -6.80 -3.17 -5.06
C ALA A 69 -5.64 -3.27 -4.07
N ALA A 70 -4.41 -3.03 -4.53
CA ALA A 70 -3.23 -3.01 -3.68
C ALA A 70 -3.29 -1.90 -2.63
N SER A 71 -3.75 -0.70 -2.98
CA SER A 71 -3.87 0.40 -2.01
C SER A 71 -4.89 0.11 -0.92
N ARG A 72 -6.04 -0.49 -1.27
CA ARG A 72 -7.07 -0.94 -0.33
C ARG A 72 -6.54 -2.03 0.60
N PHE A 73 -5.80 -2.99 0.05
CA PHE A 73 -5.16 -4.03 0.84
C PHE A 73 -4.21 -3.41 1.89
N LEU A 74 -3.31 -2.52 1.46
CA LEU A 74 -2.38 -1.84 2.37
C LEU A 74 -3.11 -1.03 3.46
N ALA A 75 -4.17 -0.29 3.08
CA ALA A 75 -5.00 0.44 4.05
C ALA A 75 -5.64 -0.50 5.09
N GLY A 76 -6.15 -1.66 4.66
CA GLY A 76 -6.70 -2.68 5.57
C GLY A 76 -5.65 -3.25 6.53
N VAL A 77 -4.42 -3.48 6.05
CA VAL A 77 -3.30 -3.92 6.91
C VAL A 77 -2.98 -2.86 7.96
N ILE A 78 -2.84 -1.59 7.56
CA ILE A 78 -2.55 -0.47 8.48
C ILE A 78 -3.61 -0.37 9.57
N ILE A 79 -4.89 -0.42 9.20
CA ILE A 79 -5.98 -0.33 10.17
C ILE A 79 -5.94 -1.49 11.16
N ASN A 80 -5.68 -2.72 10.69
CA ASN A 80 -5.56 -3.87 11.60
C ASN A 80 -4.34 -3.77 12.52
N MET A 81 -3.24 -3.16 12.07
CA MET A 81 -2.05 -2.94 12.91
C MET A 81 -2.28 -1.92 14.02
N VAL A 82 -3.11 -0.90 13.76
CA VAL A 82 -3.36 0.20 14.73
C VAL A 82 -4.63 -0.04 15.54
N SER A 83 -5.54 -0.89 15.08
CA SER A 83 -6.66 -1.36 15.89
C SER A 83 -6.09 -2.30 16.96
N ASP A 84 -6.05 -1.84 18.21
CA ASP A 84 -5.89 -2.72 19.36
C ASP A 84 -7.07 -3.70 19.38
N LYS A 85 -6.91 -4.85 18.71
CA LYS A 85 -7.66 -6.05 19.03
C LYS A 85 -6.89 -6.76 20.15
N ARG A 86 -6.97 -6.20 21.35
CA ARG A 86 -6.71 -6.89 22.62
C ARG A 86 -7.85 -6.57 23.58
#